data_AF-A0A9D7HY66-F1
#
_entry.id   AF-A0A9D7HY66-F1
#
_cell.length_a   1.000
_cell.length_b   1.000
_cell.length_c   1.000
_cell.angle_alpha   90.00
_cell.angle_beta   90.00
_cell.angle_gamma   90.00
#
_symmetry.space_group_name_H-M   'P 1'
#
loop_
_entity.id
_entity.type
_entity.pdbx_description
1 polymer ?
#
loop_
_entity_poly.entity_id
_entity_poly.type
_entity_poly.pdbx_seq_one_letter_code
_entity_poly.pdbx_strand_id
1 'polypeptide(L)' 'MSTPKKPASVLSSGFIKLKLKSITNKAERKRACEAYLVRMEAQREAQKKSSSNIEDTDDVIRFLRAEIKYLSS' A
#
# COMPACT_ATOMS: atom_id res chain seq x y z
N MET A 1 -16.77 -19.95 19.87
CA MET A 1 -17.13 -18.71 19.14
C MET A 1 -15.95 -18.31 18.28
N SER A 2 -16.04 -18.54 16.97
CA SER A 2 -14.99 -18.13 16.03
C SER A 2 -15.14 -16.64 15.78
N THR A 3 -14.21 -15.84 16.29
CA THR A 3 -14.15 -14.41 15.99
C THR A 3 -14.11 -14.23 14.47
N PRO A 4 -14.96 -13.39 13.86
CA PRO A 4 -14.87 -13.12 12.44
C PRO A 4 -13.52 -12.43 12.23
N LYS A 5 -12.56 -13.16 11.64
CA LYS A 5 -11.35 -12.58 11.05
C LYS A 5 -11.87 -11.56 10.04
N LYS A 6 -11.85 -10.27 10.42
CA LYS A 6 -12.10 -9.16 9.49
C LYS A 6 -11.35 -9.52 8.22
N PRO A 7 -12.01 -9.57 7.04
CA PRO A 7 -11.30 -9.86 5.81
C PRO A 7 -10.14 -8.88 5.79
N ALA A 8 -8.91 -9.40 5.63
CA ALA A 8 -7.74 -8.56 5.45
C ALA A 8 -8.10 -7.68 4.26
N SER A 9 -8.55 -6.46 4.55
CA SER A 9 -9.19 -5.61 3.55
C SER A 9 -8.12 -5.41 2.52
N VAL A 10 -8.30 -6.06 1.36
CA VAL A 10 -7.32 -6.04 0.28
C VAL A 10 -7.00 -4.58 0.08
N LEU A 11 -5.76 -4.19 0.39
CA LEU A 11 -5.37 -2.80 0.38
C LEU A 11 -5.36 -2.39 -1.08
N SER A 12 -6.51 -1.91 -1.55
CA SER A 12 -6.67 -1.49 -2.92
C SER A 12 -5.89 -0.21 -3.14
N SER A 13 -5.28 -0.10 -4.32
CA SER A 13 -4.60 1.08 -4.83
C SER A 13 -5.33 2.39 -4.52
N GLY A 14 -6.66 2.40 -4.68
CA GLY A 14 -7.52 3.56 -4.39
C GLY A 14 -7.55 3.97 -2.92
N PHE A 15 -7.60 3.01 -1.99
CA PHE A 15 -7.65 3.28 -0.55
C PHE A 15 -6.34 3.90 -0.05
N ILE A 16 -5.20 3.41 -0.54
CA ILE A 16 -3.87 3.93 -0.18
C ILE A 16 -3.73 5.38 -0.64
N LYS A 17 -4.09 5.69 -1.90
CA LYS A 17 -4.04 7.06 -2.43
C LYS A 17 -4.93 8.02 -1.64
N LEU A 18 -6.14 7.59 -1.26
CA LEU A 18 -7.06 8.37 -0.43
C LEU A 18 -6.48 8.66 0.97
N LYS A 19 -5.92 7.63 1.62
CA LYS A 19 -5.25 7.80 2.93
C LYS A 19 -4.07 8.76 2.84
N LEU A 20 -3.23 8.65 1.82
CA LEU A 20 -2.08 9.54 1.64
C LEU A 20 -2.50 10.99 1.34
N LYS A 21 -3.56 11.18 0.55
CA LYS A 21 -4.12 12.52 0.29
C LYS A 21 -4.70 13.18 1.55
N SER A 22 -5.21 12.38 2.48
CA SER A 22 -5.72 12.88 3.77
C SER A 22 -4.62 13.31 4.76
N ILE A 23 -3.36 12.93 4.51
CA ILE A 23 -2.23 13.31 5.37
C ILE A 23 -1.57 14.57 4.81
N THR A 24 -1.76 15.68 5.53
CA THR A 24 -1.22 17.00 5.19
C THR A 24 0.25 17.16 5.57
N ASN A 25 0.71 16.47 6.62
CA ASN A 25 2.08 16.53 7.09
C ASN A 25 3.00 15.65 6.24
N LYS A 26 4.02 16.25 5.61
CA LYS A 26 4.97 15.52 4.74
C LYS A 26 5.68 14.38 5.47
N ALA A 27 6.08 14.58 6.73
CA ALA A 27 6.80 13.56 7.51
C ALA A 27 5.91 12.35 7.84
N GLU A 28 4.65 12.60 8.21
CA GLU A 28 3.69 11.53 8.47
C GLU A 28 3.25 10.84 7.17
N ARG A 29 3.10 11.59 6.08
CA ARG A 29 2.76 11.04 4.76
C ARG A 29 3.87 10.13 4.26
N LYS A 30 5.14 10.49 4.48
CA LYS A 30 6.29 9.64 4.16
C LYS A 30 6.28 8.35 4.97
N ARG A 31 6.13 8.43 6.30
CA ARG A 31 6.00 7.24 7.16
C ARG A 31 4.86 6.33 6.74
N ALA A 32 3.71 6.91 6.37
CA ALA A 32 2.58 6.16 5.86
C ALA A 32 2.90 5.49 4.51
N CYS A 33 3.55 6.19 3.58
CA CYS A 33 3.97 5.61 2.31
C CYS A 33 4.91 4.42 2.51
N GLU A 34 5.90 4.53 3.40
CA GLU A 34 6.83 3.46 3.74
C GLU A 34 6.09 2.24 4.33
N ALA A 35 5.15 2.47 5.25
CA ALA A 35 4.33 1.41 5.82
C ALA A 35 3.44 0.70 4.78
N TYR A 36 2.85 1.46 3.85
CA TYR A 36 2.05 0.89 2.76
C TYR A 36 2.93 0.15 1.75
N LEU A 37 4.16 0.62 1.49
CA LEU A 37 5.09 -0.02 0.57
C LEU A 37 5.41 -1.45 1.02
N VAL A 38 5.77 -1.61 2.30
CA VAL A 38 6.06 -2.93 2.89
C VAL A 38 4.85 -3.87 2.79
N ARG A 39 3.64 -3.35 3.02
CA ARG A 39 2.41 -4.15 2.92
C ARG A 39 2.10 -4.56 1.48
N MET A 40 2.30 -3.68 0.50
CA MET A 40 2.09 -3.99 -0.92
C MET A 40 3.16 -4.95 -1.44
N GLU A 41 4.42 -4.83 -1.01
CA GLU A 41 5.47 -5.81 -1.35
C GLU A 41 5.16 -7.20 -0.78
N ALA A 42 4.66 -7.29 0.46
CA ALA A 42 4.19 -8.56 1.02
C ALA A 42 2.97 -9.12 0.28
N GLN A 43 2.03 -8.25 -0.11
CA GLN A 43 0.86 -8.65 -0.90
C GLN A 43 1.25 -9.12 -2.31
N ARG A 44 2.24 -8.48 -2.94
CA ARG A 44 2.81 -8.89 -4.24
C ARG A 44 3.42 -10.27 -4.17
N GLU A 45 4.19 -10.56 -3.12
CA GLU A 45 4.80 -11.89 -2.93
C GLU A 45 3.73 -12.97 -2.67
N ALA A 46 2.66 -12.62 -1.94
CA ALA A 46 1.50 -13.50 -1.76
C ALA A 46 0.70 -13.71 -3.07
N GLN A 47 0.54 -12.65 -3.88
CA GLN A 47 -0.15 -12.70 -5.18
C GLN A 47 0.65 -13.47 -6.24
N LYS A 48 1.99 -13.33 -6.26
CA LYS A 48 2.87 -14.17 -7.10
C LYS A 48 2.65 -15.66 -6.85
N LYS A 49 2.39 -16.06 -5.60
CA LYS A 49 2.05 -17.44 -5.26
C LYS A 49 0.63 -17.86 -5.67
N SER A 50 -0.30 -16.91 -5.82
CA SER A 50 -1.71 -17.18 -6.14
C SER A 50 -2.12 -16.88 -7.59
N SER A 51 -1.18 -16.49 -8.47
CA SER A 51 -1.42 -16.20 -9.90
C SER A 51 -2.62 -15.27 -10.16
N SER A 52 -2.88 -14.34 -9.24
CA SER A 52 -4.05 -13.46 -9.28
C SER A 52 -3.60 -12.00 -9.25
N ASN A 53 -3.98 -11.24 -10.29
CA ASN A 53 -3.90 -9.78 -10.42
C ASN A 53 -2.68 -9.10 -9.78
N ILE A 54 -1.50 -9.33 -10.37
CA ILE A 54 -0.22 -8.73 -9.96
C ILE A 54 -0.10 -7.26 -10.40
N GLU A 55 -0.81 -6.87 -11.46
CA GLU A 55 -0.66 -5.57 -12.14
C GLU A 55 -0.99 -4.37 -11.22
N ASP A 56 -2.12 -4.40 -10.49
CA ASP A 56 -2.52 -3.29 -9.59
C ASP A 56 -1.52 -3.09 -8.43
N THR A 57 -0.87 -4.15 -7.97
CA THR A 57 0.06 -4.09 -6.84
C THR A 57 1.39 -3.45 -7.22
N ASP A 58 1.93 -3.76 -8.41
CA ASP A 58 3.22 -3.21 -8.88
C ASP A 58 3.12 -1.70 -9.15
N ASP A 59 2.01 -1.24 -9.75
CA ASP A 59 1.75 0.19 -9.98
C ASP A 59 1.66 0.99 -8.68
N VAL A 60 1.06 0.41 -7.64
CA VAL A 60 1.00 1.06 -6.32
C VAL A 60 2.36 1.12 -5.66
N ILE A 61 3.15 0.06 -5.74
CA ILE A 61 4.54 0.06 -5.24
C ILE A 61 5.34 1.17 -5.94
N ARG A 62 5.20 1.31 -7.27
CA ARG A 62 5.86 2.37 -8.04
C ARG A 62 5.41 3.75 -7.59
N PHE A 63 4.11 3.95 -7.42
CA PHE A 63 3.54 5.20 -6.91
C PHE A 63 4.09 5.55 -5.51
N LEU A 64 4.09 4.59 -4.58
CA LEU A 64 4.58 4.79 -3.22
C LEU A 64 6.06 5.15 -3.18
N ARG A 65 6.90 4.48 -3.99
CA ARG A 65 8.33 4.82 -4.11
C ARG A 65 8.55 6.22 -4.67
N ALA A 66 7.78 6.61 -5.70
CA ALA A 66 7.85 7.95 -6.27
C ALA A 66 7.44 9.02 -5.26
N GLU A 67 6.36 8.76 -4.50
CA GLU A 67 5.86 9.66 -3.46
C GLU A 67 6.87 9.83 -2.32
N ILE A 68 7.49 8.73 -1.85
CA ILE A 68 8.55 8.80 -0.81
C ILE A 68 9.73 9.65 -1.31
N LYS A 69 10.12 9.50 -2.57
CA LYS A 69 11.20 10.29 -3.19
C LYS A 69 10.83 11.76 -3.26
N TYR A 70 9.60 12.08 -3.69
CA TYR A 70 9.10 13.46 -3.72
C TYR A 70 9.04 14.10 -2.32
N LEU A 71 8.63 13.35 -1.30
CA LEU A 71 8.54 13.82 0.09
C LEU A 71 9.89 13.89 0.80
N SER A 72 10.92 13.25 0.27
CA SER A 72 12.30 13.28 0.80
C SER A 72 13.19 14.30 0.10
N SER A 73 12.70 14.92 -0.97
CA SER A 73 13.35 16.02 -1.68
C SER A 73 12.91 17.37 -1.14
#